data_AF-A0A397U9D0-F1
#
_entry.id   AF-A0A397U9D0-F1
#
_cell.length_a   1.000
_cell.length_b   1.000
_cell.length_c   1.000
_cell.angle_alpha   90.00
_cell.angle_beta   90.00
_cell.angle_gamma   90.00
#
_symmetry.space_group_name_H-M   'P 1'
#
loop_
_entity.id
_entity.type
_entity.pdbx_description
1 polymer ?
#
loop_
_entity_poly.entity_id
_entity_poly.type
_entity_poly.pdbx_seq_one_letter_code
_entity_poly.pdbx_strand_id
1 'polypeptide(L)'
;MVYLVRSGILVFKDVTNKLIFAAPLLKRLFFQQNYKVQSSDDTPTPTDLHHFIVKIFTAMCNELSGKILRDTLGLGSNGKILEQTWQKEFFRISTQVLGKKYFLSCDVGSVFGCYGKIDFYVDTLDWAIELLRDGEDMAEHVEGFDSLTGEYKEIVKYAKSISVIDIRSE
;
A
#
# COMPACT_ATOMS: atom_id res chain seq x y z
N MET A 1 23.79 0.66 5.09
CA MET A 1 23.77 0.43 6.55
C MET A 1 24.98 1.02 7.27
N VAL A 2 26.23 0.72 6.86
CA VAL A 2 27.47 1.26 7.48
C VAL A 2 27.47 2.80 7.56
N TYR A 3 27.03 3.49 6.51
CA TYR A 3 26.92 4.95 6.49
C TYR A 3 25.98 5.49 7.58
N LEU A 4 24.81 4.88 7.78
CA LEU A 4 23.81 5.31 8.78
C LEU A 4 24.30 5.10 10.21
N VAL A 5 25.13 4.07 10.44
CA VAL A 5 25.76 3.83 11.73
C VAL A 5 26.90 4.83 11.96
N ARG A 6 27.77 5.05 10.96
CA ARG A 6 28.88 6.01 11.05
C ARG A 6 28.42 7.45 11.20
N SER A 7 27.27 7.81 10.62
CA SER A 7 26.68 9.14 10.77
C SER A 7 25.87 9.31 12.06
N GLY A 8 25.75 8.27 12.89
CA GLY A 8 25.00 8.32 14.14
C GLY A 8 23.48 8.35 13.96
N ILE A 9 22.95 8.08 12.76
CA ILE A 9 21.50 7.98 12.52
C ILE A 9 20.95 6.70 13.17
N LEU A 10 21.68 5.59 13.02
CA LEU A 10 21.42 4.33 13.70
C LEU A 10 22.53 4.04 14.70
N VAL A 11 22.16 3.49 15.86
CA VAL A 11 23.08 3.05 16.91
C VAL A 11 22.76 1.62 17.31
N PHE A 12 23.76 0.89 17.77
CA PHE A 12 23.55 -0.43 18.36
C PHE A 12 23.02 -0.26 19.79
N LYS A 13 21.90 -0.90 20.08
CA LYS A 13 21.35 -1.05 21.42
C LYS A 13 21.88 -2.36 22.00
N ASP A 14 22.80 -2.21 22.94
CA ASP A 14 23.37 -3.27 23.78
C ASP A 14 24.09 -4.40 23.01
N VAL A 15 24.53 -5.42 23.77
CA VAL A 15 25.26 -6.62 23.33
C VAL A 15 24.51 -7.45 22.27
N THR A 16 23.24 -7.14 22.02
CA THR A 16 22.36 -7.87 21.11
C THR A 16 22.48 -7.46 19.63
N ASN A 17 23.35 -6.50 19.29
CA ASN A 17 23.49 -5.95 17.93
C ASN A 17 22.20 -5.38 17.32
N LYS A 18 21.23 -4.99 18.16
CA LYS A 18 19.97 -4.42 17.67
C LYS A 18 20.17 -2.98 17.22
N LEU A 19 19.93 -2.69 15.95
CA LEU A 19 19.99 -1.32 15.43
C LEU A 19 18.72 -0.55 15.80
N ILE A 20 18.89 0.62 16.42
CA ILE A 20 17.82 1.58 16.71
C ILE A 20 18.20 2.94 16.14
N PHE A 21 17.22 3.82 15.89
CA PHE A 21 17.53 5.21 15.62
C PHE A 21 18.06 5.90 16.88
N ALA A 22 19.11 6.70 16.73
CA ALA A 22 19.72 7.41 17.87
C ALA A 22 18.77 8.41 18.53
N ALA A 23 17.79 8.92 17.78
CA ALA A 23 16.73 9.76 18.31
C ALA A 23 15.42 9.55 17.52
N PRO A 24 14.25 9.71 18.16
CA PRO A 24 12.96 9.72 17.45
C PRO A 24 12.89 10.75 16.32
N LEU A 25 13.55 11.91 16.48
CA LEU A 25 13.61 12.93 15.43
C LEU A 25 14.41 12.45 14.20
N LEU A 26 15.52 11.74 14.39
CA LEU A 26 16.31 11.18 13.30
C LEU A 26 15.56 10.06 12.57
N LYS A 27 14.79 9.24 13.31
CA LYS A 27 13.83 8.30 12.73
C LYS A 27 12.88 9.04 11.79
N ARG A 28 12.21 10.08 12.31
CA ARG A 28 11.25 10.89 11.55
C ARG A 28 11.90 11.53 10.32
N LEU A 29 13.04 12.18 10.48
CA LEU A 29 13.75 12.86 9.39
C LEU A 29 14.22 11.88 8.32
N PHE A 30 14.78 10.73 8.72
CA PHE A 30 15.19 9.67 7.82
C PHE A 30 14.01 9.19 6.97
N PHE A 31 12.85 8.94 7.58
CA PHE A 31 11.66 8.54 6.84
C PHE A 31 11.14 9.66 5.92
N GLN A 32 11.14 10.91 6.38
CA GLN A 32 10.72 12.06 5.57
C GLN A 32 11.60 12.27 4.33
N GLN A 33 12.92 12.19 4.48
CA GLN A 33 13.89 12.44 3.40
C GLN A 33 13.95 11.28 2.39
N ASN A 34 13.98 10.03 2.86
CA ASN A 34 14.19 8.88 2.00
C ASN A 34 12.90 8.39 1.35
N TYR A 35 11.76 8.56 2.01
CA TYR A 35 10.46 8.11 1.50
C TYR A 35 9.60 9.27 1.00
N LYS A 36 10.18 10.49 0.94
CA LYS A 36 9.52 11.73 0.50
C LYS A 36 8.11 11.80 1.05
N VAL A 37 7.98 11.76 2.37
CA VAL A 37 6.73 12.17 3.04
C VAL A 37 6.62 13.67 2.80
N GLN A 38 6.19 14.05 1.59
CA GLN A 38 5.69 15.38 1.29
C GLN A 38 4.65 15.66 2.37
N SER A 39 4.75 16.81 3.02
CA SER A 39 3.63 17.31 3.81
C SER A 39 2.44 17.37 2.86
N SER A 40 1.55 16.39 2.98
CA SER A 40 0.25 16.31 2.27
C SER A 40 -0.69 17.46 2.64
N ASP A 41 -0.18 18.47 3.34
CA ASP A 41 -0.97 19.52 3.95
C ASP A 41 -1.70 20.37 2.88
N ASP A 42 -1.25 20.32 1.61
CA ASP A 42 -1.87 21.01 0.46
C ASP A 42 -2.65 20.11 -0.52
N THR A 43 -2.63 18.79 -0.37
CA THR A 43 -3.43 17.91 -1.23
C THR A 43 -4.77 17.61 -0.57
N PRO A 44 -5.91 18.00 -1.19
CA PRO A 44 -7.22 17.66 -0.65
C PRO A 44 -7.32 16.16 -0.42
N THR A 45 -7.81 15.80 0.76
CA THR A 45 -8.22 14.43 1.06
C THR A 45 -9.20 13.97 -0.04
N PRO A 46 -9.03 12.77 -0.60
CA PRO A 46 -10.00 12.23 -1.54
C PRO A 46 -11.41 12.23 -0.94
N THR A 47 -12.40 12.66 -1.72
CA THR A 47 -13.80 12.77 -1.29
C THR A 47 -14.47 11.41 -1.11
N ASP A 48 -14.04 10.44 -1.92
CA ASP A 48 -14.62 9.11 -2.03
C ASP A 48 -13.57 8.13 -2.60
N LEU A 49 -13.88 6.84 -2.53
CA LEU A 49 -12.99 5.76 -2.96
C LEU A 49 -12.64 5.86 -4.45
N HIS A 50 -13.59 6.23 -5.30
CA HIS A 50 -13.35 6.35 -6.74
C HIS A 50 -12.34 7.48 -7.04
N HIS A 51 -12.55 8.68 -6.48
CA HIS A 51 -11.61 9.80 -6.62
C HIS A 51 -10.23 9.42 -6.05
N PHE A 52 -10.17 8.70 -4.94
CA PHE A 52 -8.90 8.21 -4.39
C PHE A 52 -8.16 7.30 -5.39
N ILE A 53 -8.85 6.31 -5.95
CA ILE A 53 -8.31 5.37 -6.94
C ILE A 53 -7.81 6.11 -8.18
N VAL A 54 -8.64 6.99 -8.75
CA VAL A 54 -8.26 7.80 -9.93
C VAL A 54 -7.00 8.61 -9.66
N LYS A 55 -6.89 9.23 -8.47
CA LYS A 55 -5.72 10.03 -8.08
C LYS A 55 -4.46 9.18 -7.95
N ILE A 56 -4.56 7.96 -7.44
CA ILE A 56 -3.44 7.01 -7.34
C ILE A 56 -2.97 6.61 -8.74
N PHE A 57 -3.86 6.13 -9.61
CA PHE A 57 -3.48 5.72 -10.96
C PHE A 57 -2.92 6.89 -11.77
N THR A 58 -3.50 8.09 -11.64
CA THR A 58 -2.96 9.31 -12.25
C THR A 58 -1.53 9.59 -11.78
N ALA A 59 -1.26 9.45 -10.48
CA ALA A 59 0.08 9.64 -9.94
C ALA A 59 1.06 8.54 -10.34
N MET A 60 0.59 7.29 -10.53
CA MET A 60 1.39 6.17 -11.02
C MET A 60 1.78 6.32 -12.49
N CYS A 61 1.07 7.15 -13.27
CA CYS A 61 1.47 7.48 -14.64
C CYS A 61 2.66 8.46 -14.74
N ASN A 62 3.22 8.91 -13.61
CA ASN A 62 4.39 9.78 -13.62
C ASN A 62 5.69 9.04 -13.97
N GLU A 63 6.71 9.78 -14.40
CA GLU A 63 7.98 9.20 -14.86
C GLU A 63 8.70 8.38 -13.77
N LEU A 64 8.58 8.77 -12.50
CA LEU A 64 9.22 8.05 -11.40
C LEU A 64 8.60 6.66 -11.21
N SER A 65 7.28 6.58 -11.19
CA SER A 65 6.54 5.34 -10.99
C SER A 65 6.68 4.46 -12.23
N GLY A 66 6.61 5.04 -13.43
CA GLY A 66 6.93 4.36 -14.68
C GLY A 66 8.34 3.78 -14.68
N LYS A 67 9.34 4.52 -14.18
CA LYS A 67 10.71 4.00 -14.03
C LYS A 67 10.80 2.85 -13.03
N ILE A 68 10.16 2.97 -11.86
CA ILE A 68 10.13 1.90 -10.85
C ILE A 68 9.55 0.62 -11.45
N LEU A 69 8.42 0.73 -12.16
CA LEU A 69 7.72 -0.40 -12.74
C LEU A 69 8.48 -1.01 -13.93
N ARG A 70 9.20 -0.23 -14.74
CA ARG A 70 10.03 -0.74 -15.85
C ARG A 70 11.34 -1.37 -15.39
N ASP A 71 12.00 -0.77 -14.39
CA ASP A 71 13.35 -1.17 -13.97
C ASP A 71 13.34 -2.19 -12.81
N THR A 72 12.16 -2.54 -12.29
CA THR A 72 12.00 -3.51 -11.20
C THR A 72 12.44 -4.92 -11.62
N LEU A 73 13.09 -5.63 -10.69
CA LEU A 73 13.39 -7.07 -10.83
C LEU A 73 12.24 -7.96 -10.34
N GLY A 74 11.14 -7.36 -9.87
CA GLY A 74 9.95 -8.07 -9.42
C GLY A 74 9.11 -8.56 -10.60
N LEU A 75 9.72 -9.39 -11.44
CA LEU A 75 9.14 -10.00 -12.64
C LEU A 75 8.84 -11.49 -12.39
N GLY A 76 7.76 -11.99 -12.97
CA GLY A 76 7.47 -13.41 -13.03
C GLY A 76 8.30 -14.15 -14.08
N SER A 77 8.16 -15.47 -14.12
CA SER A 77 8.84 -16.33 -15.10
C SER A 77 8.49 -15.99 -16.55
N ASN A 78 7.33 -15.38 -16.77
CA ASN A 78 6.86 -14.87 -18.07
C ASN A 78 7.38 -13.46 -18.42
N GLY A 79 8.26 -12.88 -17.59
CA GLY A 79 8.79 -11.53 -17.77
C GLY A 79 7.82 -10.40 -17.44
N LYS A 80 6.58 -10.71 -17.01
CA LYS A 80 5.59 -9.70 -16.58
C LYS A 80 5.86 -9.26 -15.14
N ILE A 81 5.58 -8.00 -14.82
CA ILE A 81 5.66 -7.46 -13.46
C ILE A 81 4.75 -8.26 -12.53
N LEU A 82 5.28 -8.80 -11.43
CA LEU A 82 4.47 -9.53 -10.43
C LEU A 82 3.38 -8.62 -9.85
N GLU A 83 2.21 -9.19 -9.54
CA GLU A 83 1.12 -8.47 -8.89
C GLU A 83 1.58 -7.75 -7.61
N GLN A 84 2.39 -8.44 -6.79
CA GLN A 84 2.99 -7.82 -5.60
C GLN A 84 3.85 -6.59 -5.88
N THR A 85 4.49 -6.51 -7.06
CA THR A 85 5.28 -5.33 -7.44
C THR A 85 4.35 -4.16 -7.73
N TRP A 86 3.23 -4.41 -8.42
CA TRP A 86 2.18 -3.43 -8.65
C TRP A 86 1.52 -2.97 -7.34
N GLN A 87 1.12 -3.90 -6.48
CA GLN A 87 0.55 -3.63 -5.16
C GLN A 87 1.49 -2.76 -4.30
N LYS A 88 2.81 -3.01 -4.32
CA LYS A 88 3.80 -2.19 -3.58
C LYS A 88 3.87 -0.76 -4.10
N GLU A 89 3.79 -0.58 -5.42
CA GLU A 89 3.79 0.77 -6.00
C GLU A 89 2.48 1.51 -5.73
N PHE A 90 1.36 0.81 -5.84
CA PHE A 90 0.06 1.30 -5.40
C PHE A 90 0.10 1.75 -3.94
N PHE A 91 0.65 0.94 -3.03
CA PHE A 91 0.82 1.28 -1.63
C PHE A 91 1.68 2.53 -1.42
N ARG A 92 2.81 2.64 -2.13
CA ARG A 92 3.72 3.79 -2.04
C ARG A 92 3.03 5.09 -2.44
N ILE A 93 2.27 5.08 -3.52
CA ILE A 93 1.54 6.27 -3.99
C ILE A 93 0.34 6.57 -3.10
N SER A 94 -0.42 5.55 -2.72
CA SER A 94 -1.59 5.69 -1.86
C SER A 94 -1.27 6.33 -0.51
N THR A 95 -0.18 5.90 0.13
CA THR A 95 0.27 6.48 1.40
C THR A 95 0.68 7.96 1.25
N GLN A 96 1.21 8.37 0.09
CA GLN A 96 1.48 9.77 -0.22
C GLN A 96 0.18 10.57 -0.42
N VAL A 97 -0.82 9.99 -1.10
CA VAL A 97 -2.11 10.63 -1.39
C VAL A 97 -2.99 10.79 -0.15
N LEU A 98 -3.03 9.78 0.73
CA LEU A 98 -3.78 9.82 2.00
C LEU A 98 -3.14 10.78 3.02
N GLY A 99 -1.83 11.01 2.90
CA GLY A 99 -1.11 11.89 3.78
C GLY A 99 -1.00 11.35 5.20
N LYS A 100 -1.06 12.24 6.20
CA LYS A 100 -0.95 11.88 7.62
C LYS A 100 -2.29 11.56 8.30
N LYS A 101 -3.40 11.77 7.59
CA LYS A 101 -4.75 11.71 8.20
C LYS A 101 -5.31 10.30 8.23
N TYR A 102 -4.97 9.48 7.25
CA TYR A 102 -5.50 8.13 7.09
C TYR A 102 -4.37 7.14 6.85
N PHE A 103 -4.60 5.89 7.24
CA PHE A 103 -3.64 4.81 7.07
C PHE A 103 -4.17 3.79 6.06
N LEU A 104 -3.38 3.49 5.05
CA LEU A 104 -3.57 2.32 4.20
C LEU A 104 -2.90 1.13 4.88
N SER A 105 -3.66 0.08 5.17
CA SER A 105 -3.17 -1.17 5.74
C SER A 105 -3.19 -2.26 4.67
N CYS A 106 -2.13 -3.06 4.58
CA CYS A 106 -2.07 -4.21 3.68
C CYS A 106 -2.49 -5.50 4.39
N ASP A 107 -2.85 -6.53 3.62
CA ASP A 107 -3.07 -7.89 4.11
C ASP A 107 -4.12 -7.94 5.24
N VAL A 108 -5.26 -7.27 5.03
CA VAL A 108 -6.25 -7.04 6.08
C VAL A 108 -7.32 -8.12 6.06
N GLY A 109 -7.52 -8.79 7.20
CA GLY A 109 -8.57 -9.79 7.35
C GLY A 109 -8.68 -10.30 8.77
N SER A 110 -7.54 -10.66 9.36
CA SER A 110 -7.49 -11.24 10.71
C SER A 110 -8.07 -10.32 11.79
N VAL A 111 -7.91 -8.99 11.66
CA VAL A 111 -8.48 -8.02 12.62
C VAL A 111 -10.01 -7.98 12.58
N PHE A 112 -10.61 -8.31 11.45
CA PHE A 112 -12.06 -8.41 11.26
C PHE A 112 -12.57 -9.84 11.50
N GLY A 113 -11.69 -10.81 11.72
CA GLY A 113 -12.07 -12.23 11.83
C GLY A 113 -12.31 -12.93 10.49
N CYS A 114 -11.86 -12.35 9.38
CA CYS A 114 -11.87 -13.02 8.07
C CYS A 114 -10.81 -14.13 7.98
N TYR A 115 -11.10 -15.15 7.17
CA TYR A 115 -10.12 -16.16 6.78
C TYR A 115 -9.19 -15.61 5.70
N GLY A 116 -9.77 -15.00 4.66
CA GLY A 116 -9.05 -14.31 3.61
C GLY A 116 -8.45 -12.98 4.08
N LYS A 117 -7.54 -12.44 3.28
CA LYS A 117 -6.96 -11.12 3.47
C LYS A 117 -7.12 -10.32 2.19
N ILE A 118 -7.80 -9.18 2.28
CA ILE A 118 -7.85 -8.23 1.18
C ILE A 118 -6.51 -7.53 1.03
N ASP A 119 -6.23 -7.05 -0.18
CA ASP A 119 -4.98 -6.36 -0.47
C ASP A 119 -4.81 -5.09 0.36
N PHE A 120 -5.84 -4.24 0.40
CA PHE A 120 -5.77 -2.98 1.14
C PHE A 120 -7.05 -2.57 1.86
N TYR A 121 -6.88 -1.96 3.02
CA TYR A 121 -7.94 -1.30 3.78
C TYR A 121 -7.53 0.12 4.19
N VAL A 122 -8.39 1.10 3.96
CA VAL A 122 -8.19 2.48 4.43
C VAL A 122 -8.93 2.68 5.76
N ASP A 123 -8.17 2.72 6.85
CA ASP A 123 -8.71 2.91 8.20
C ASP A 123 -9.43 4.26 8.33
N THR A 124 -10.45 4.31 9.20
CA THR A 124 -11.37 5.46 9.42
C THR A 124 -12.30 5.80 8.25
N LEU A 125 -11.88 5.58 7.01
CA LEU A 125 -12.75 5.74 5.82
C LEU A 125 -13.53 4.46 5.49
N ASP A 126 -13.09 3.33 6.05
CA ASP A 126 -13.67 2.01 5.89
C ASP A 126 -13.76 1.60 4.41
N TRP A 127 -12.68 1.83 3.65
CA TRP A 127 -12.59 1.43 2.25
C TRP A 127 -11.80 0.14 2.12
N ALA A 128 -12.38 -0.85 1.45
CA ALA A 128 -11.71 -2.09 1.09
C ALA A 128 -11.36 -2.09 -0.40
N ILE A 129 -10.13 -2.49 -0.73
CA ILE A 129 -9.60 -2.48 -2.09
C ILE A 129 -8.91 -3.81 -2.34
N GLU A 130 -9.29 -4.47 -3.43
CA GLU A 130 -8.66 -5.67 -3.97
C GLU A 130 -8.08 -5.33 -5.35
N LEU A 131 -6.83 -5.70 -5.62
CA LEU A 131 -6.16 -5.50 -6.90
C LEU A 131 -5.89 -6.83 -7.59
N LEU A 132 -6.14 -6.89 -8.89
CA LEU A 132 -5.83 -8.02 -9.74
C LEU A 132 -4.94 -7.55 -10.89
N ARG A 133 -3.99 -8.39 -11.32
CA ARG A 133 -3.14 -8.07 -12.48
C ARG A 133 -3.64 -8.64 -13.80
N ASP A 134 -4.07 -9.89 -13.80
CA ASP A 134 -4.18 -10.68 -15.03
C ASP A 134 -5.58 -10.72 -15.64
N GLY A 135 -6.58 -10.13 -14.96
CA GLY A 135 -7.99 -10.20 -15.35
C GLY A 135 -8.56 -11.62 -15.38
N GLU A 136 -7.84 -12.56 -14.80
CA GLU A 136 -8.33 -13.88 -14.45
C GLU A 136 -9.09 -13.77 -13.12
N ASP A 137 -10.08 -14.64 -12.94
CA ASP A 137 -10.76 -14.86 -11.65
C ASP A 137 -11.42 -13.62 -11.01
N MET A 138 -11.72 -12.58 -11.79
CA MET A 138 -12.47 -11.39 -11.31
C MET A 138 -13.77 -11.76 -10.61
N ALA A 139 -14.47 -12.79 -11.12
CA ALA A 139 -15.68 -13.31 -10.49
C ALA A 139 -15.41 -13.88 -9.09
N GLU A 140 -14.32 -14.63 -8.91
CA GLU A 140 -13.91 -15.19 -7.62
C GLU A 140 -13.56 -14.09 -6.63
N HIS A 141 -12.78 -13.09 -7.03
CA HIS A 141 -12.45 -11.95 -6.17
C HIS A 141 -13.69 -11.14 -5.76
N VAL A 142 -14.66 -10.99 -6.65
CA VAL A 142 -15.95 -10.36 -6.32
C VAL A 142 -16.77 -11.24 -5.36
N GLU A 143 -16.80 -12.55 -5.58
CA GLU A 143 -17.45 -13.52 -4.68
C GLU A 143 -16.79 -13.55 -3.30
N GLY A 144 -15.50 -13.24 -3.18
CA GLY A 144 -14.81 -13.06 -1.90
C GLY A 144 -15.47 -12.00 -1.01
N PHE A 145 -16.12 -10.98 -1.61
CA PHE A 145 -16.91 -9.96 -0.91
C PHE A 145 -18.40 -10.32 -0.73
N ASP A 146 -18.81 -11.56 -1.01
CA ASP A 146 -20.15 -12.01 -0.65
C ASP A 146 -20.36 -11.94 0.87
N SER A 147 -21.46 -11.32 1.28
CA SER A 147 -21.74 -11.03 2.69
C SER A 147 -22.08 -12.27 3.54
N LEU A 148 -22.40 -13.41 2.91
CA LEU A 148 -22.83 -14.63 3.60
C LEU A 148 -21.73 -15.69 3.63
N THR A 149 -21.06 -15.86 2.50
CA THR A 149 -20.17 -16.98 2.18
C THR A 149 -18.77 -16.54 1.76
N GLY A 150 -18.60 -15.27 1.37
CA GLY A 150 -17.33 -14.72 0.94
C GLY A 150 -16.25 -14.78 2.03
N GLU A 151 -15.00 -14.95 1.61
CA GLU A 151 -13.86 -15.00 2.52
C GLU A 151 -13.61 -13.68 3.27
N TYR A 152 -14.12 -12.57 2.71
CA TYR A 152 -14.05 -11.22 3.26
C TYR A 152 -15.37 -10.77 3.92
N LYS A 153 -16.33 -11.67 4.14
CA LYS A 153 -17.68 -11.34 4.64
C LYS A 153 -17.71 -10.50 5.90
N GLU A 154 -16.73 -10.63 6.81
CA GLU A 154 -16.69 -9.81 8.02
C GLU A 154 -16.28 -8.37 7.71
N ILE A 155 -15.37 -8.15 6.75
CA ILE A 155 -15.00 -6.81 6.26
C ILE A 155 -16.21 -6.12 5.61
N VAL A 156 -17.02 -6.86 4.84
CA VAL A 156 -18.21 -6.33 4.13
C VAL A 156 -19.20 -5.67 5.10
N LYS A 157 -19.26 -6.12 6.35
CA LYS A 157 -20.14 -5.54 7.39
C LYS A 157 -19.73 -4.14 7.81
N TYR A 158 -18.46 -3.79 7.67
CA TYR A 158 -17.88 -2.52 8.13
C TYR A 158 -17.48 -1.60 6.98
N ALA A 159 -17.12 -2.16 5.82
CA ALA A 159 -16.69 -1.39 4.67
C ALA A 159 -17.82 -0.47 4.17
N LYS A 160 -17.53 0.84 4.11
CA LYS A 160 -18.41 1.85 3.50
C LYS A 160 -18.33 1.84 1.98
N SER A 161 -17.21 1.39 1.44
CA SER A 161 -17.00 1.26 0.00
C SER A 161 -16.00 0.14 -0.28
N ILE A 162 -16.27 -0.63 -1.33
CA ILE A 162 -15.44 -1.76 -1.77
C ILE A 162 -15.11 -1.51 -3.24
N SER A 163 -13.86 -1.76 -3.63
CA SER A 163 -13.45 -1.75 -5.03
C SER A 163 -12.58 -2.96 -5.32
N VAL A 164 -12.95 -3.69 -6.38
CA VAL A 164 -12.14 -4.75 -6.97
C VAL A 164 -11.63 -4.18 -8.29
N ILE A 165 -10.32 -4.08 -8.44
CA ILE A 165 -9.67 -3.34 -9.53
C ILE A 165 -8.75 -4.28 -10.28
N ASP A 166 -9.03 -4.44 -11.56
CA ASP A 166 -8.19 -5.18 -12.47
C ASP A 166 -7.31 -4.21 -13.28
N ILE A 167 -6.00 -4.34 -13.13
CA ILE A 167 -4.99 -3.43 -13.71
C ILE A 167 -4.27 -4.03 -14.91
N ARG A 168 -4.94 -4.90 -15.67
CA ARG A 168 -4.44 -5.40 -16.96
C ARG A 168 -3.81 -4.29 -17.80
N SER A 169 -2.58 -4.49 -18.23
CA SER A 169 -2.06 -3.81 -19.42
C SER A 169 -2.46 -4.66 -20.63
N GLU A 170 -3.29 -4.12 -21.51
CA GLU A 170 -3.42 -4.65 -22.88
C GLU A 170 -2.09 -4.57 -23.64
#